data_AF-A0A8J7XW51-F1
#
_entry.id   AF-A0A8J7XW51-F1
#
_cell.length_a   1.000
_cell.length_b   1.000
_cell.length_c   1.000
_cell.angle_alpha   90.00
_cell.angle_beta   90.00
_cell.angle_gamma   90.00
#
_symmetry.space_group_name_H-M   'P 1'
#
loop_
_entity.id
_entity.type
_entity.pdbx_description
1 polymer ?
#
loop_
_entity_poly.entity_id
_entity_poly.type
_entity_poly.pdbx_seq_one_letter_code
_entity_poly.pdbx_strand_id
1 'polypeptide(L)' 'MNTRIEQALGHAMLDATFQEELFGDPERVGREIGLSEEDITLLKTMDVNDFVAFKEKLDVNMAKLPIIPIFCAAY' A
#
# COMPACT_ATOMS: atom_id res chain seq x y z
N MET A 1 -4.47 13.62 10.23
CA MET A 1 -3.83 12.47 9.57
C MET A 1 -4.45 12.34 8.20
N ASN A 2 -3.61 12.35 7.16
CA ASN A 2 -4.06 12.32 5.77
C ASN A 2 -4.34 10.86 5.39
N THR A 3 -5.60 10.42 5.50
CA THR A 3 -5.98 9.00 5.38
C THR A 3 -5.81 8.42 3.98
N ARG A 4 -5.65 9.26 2.94
CA ARG A 4 -5.54 8.79 1.55
C ARG A 4 -4.21 8.13 1.24
N ILE A 5 -3.09 8.66 1.73
CA ILE A 5 -1.79 8.02 1.51
C ILE A 5 -1.70 6.68 2.25
N GLU A 6 -2.27 6.59 3.46
CA GLU A 6 -2.36 5.32 4.19
C GLU A 6 -3.20 4.28 3.43
N GLN A 7 -4.33 4.70 2.83
CA GLN A 7 -5.15 3.85 1.97
C GLN A 7 -4.40 3.42 0.70
N ALA A 8 -3.67 4.34 0.05
CA ALA A 8 -2.88 4.03 -1.13
C ALA A 8 -1.76 3.02 -0.81
N LEU A 9 -1.02 3.23 0.28
CA LEU A 9 0.02 2.32 0.74
C LEU A 9 -0.57 0.96 1.14
N GLY A 10 -1.71 0.94 1.84
CA GLY A 10 -2.42 -0.29 2.18
C GLY A 10 -2.90 -1.05 0.94
N HIS A 11 -3.39 -0.34 -0.08
CA HIS A 11 -3.76 -0.95 -1.36
C HIS A 11 -2.54 -1.54 -2.08
N ALA A 12 -1.42 -0.81 -2.12
CA ALA A 12 -0.17 -1.31 -2.69
C ALA A 12 0.40 -2.54 -1.94
N MET A 13 0.10 -2.68 -0.64
CA MET A 13 0.45 -3.90 0.09
C MET A 13 -0.35 -5.11 -0.41
N LEU A 14 -1.59 -4.92 -0.84
CA LEU A 14 -2.50 -6.01 -1.24
C LEU A 14 -2.49 -6.29 -2.75
N ASP A 15 -2.18 -5.28 -3.57
CA ASP A 15 -2.18 -5.35 -5.03
C ASP A 15 -0.78 -5.03 -5.57
N ALA A 16 -0.10 -6.05 -6.09
CA ALA A 16 1.23 -5.93 -6.67
C ALA A 16 1.25 -5.08 -7.96
N THR A 17 0.18 -5.12 -8.76
CA THR A 17 0.08 -4.30 -9.98
C THR A 17 -0.07 -2.83 -9.61
N PHE A 18 -0.95 -2.51 -8.66
CA PHE A 18 -1.08 -1.15 -8.16
C PHE A 18 0.22 -0.66 -7.50
N GLN A 19 0.93 -1.53 -6.78
CA GLN A 19 2.24 -1.21 -6.21
C GLN A 19 3.26 -0.81 -7.29
N GLU A 20 3.40 -1.63 -8.34
CA GLU A 20 4.32 -1.34 -9.45
C GLU A 20 3.96 -0.03 -10.15
N GLU A 21 2.68 0.23 -10.37
CA GLU A 21 2.22 1.50 -10.97
C GLU A 21 2.48 2.70 -10.05
N LEU A 22 2.14 2.60 -8.77
CA LEU A 22 2.27 3.69 -7.80
C LEU A 22 3.73 4.11 -7.59
N PHE A 23 4.64 3.15 -7.48
CA PHE A 23 6.06 3.44 -7.29
C PHE A 23 6.81 3.68 -8.61
N GLY A 24 6.28 3.18 -9.73
CA GLY A 24 6.82 3.43 -11.08
C GLY A 24 6.53 4.83 -11.60
N ASP A 25 5.35 5.39 -11.29
CA ASP A 25 4.98 6.77 -11.61
C ASP A 25 4.11 7.40 -10.49
N PRO A 26 4.74 7.82 -9.37
CA PRO A 26 4.03 8.36 -8.21
C PRO A 26 3.27 9.66 -8.52
N GLU A 27 3.72 10.44 -9.49
CA GLU A 27 3.07 11.71 -9.86
C GLU A 27 1.75 11.45 -10.59
N ARG A 28 1.76 10.57 -11.58
CA ARG A 28 0.54 10.21 -12.31
C ARG A 28 -0.47 9.54 -11.39
N VAL A 29 -0.06 8.44 -10.75
CA VAL A 29 -0.97 7.63 -9.92
C VAL A 29 -1.43 8.41 -8.69
N GLY A 30 -0.52 9.14 -8.03
CA GLY A 30 -0.86 9.96 -6.88
C GLY A 30 -1.89 11.03 -7.21
N ARG A 31 -1.80 11.69 -8.37
CA ARG A 31 -2.81 12.68 -8.81
C ARG A 31 -4.14 12.03 -9.18
N GLU A 32 -4.12 10.87 -9.85
CA GLU A 32 -5.32 10.11 -10.22
C GLU A 32 -6.16 9.72 -8.98
N ILE A 33 -5.50 9.32 -7.89
CA ILE A 33 -6.17 8.97 -6.63
C ILE A 33 -6.36 10.16 -5.67
N GLY A 34 -5.96 11.36 -6.08
CA GLY A 34 -6.16 12.60 -5.34
C GLY A 34 -5.30 12.75 -4.08
N LEU A 35 -4.03 12.31 -4.13
CA LEU A 35 -3.01 12.63 -3.14
C LEU A 35 -2.60 14.10 -3.21
N SER A 36 -2.13 14.64 -2.09
CA SER A 36 -1.50 15.95 -2.07
C SER A 36 -0.10 15.89 -2.69
N GLU A 37 0.44 17.04 -3.08
CA GLU A 37 1.82 17.12 -3.59
C GLU A 37 2.86 16.74 -2.51
N GLU A 38 2.53 16.94 -1.22
CA GLU A 38 3.35 16.47 -0.08
C GLU A 38 3.39 14.94 -0.02
N ASP A 39 2.25 14.29 -0.18
CA ASP A 39 2.12 12.83 -0.20
C ASP A 39 2.86 12.22 -1.42
N ILE A 40 2.73 12.85 -2.60
CA ILE A 40 3.46 12.43 -3.81
C ILE A 40 4.96 12.58 -3.61
N THR A 41 5.40 13.67 -2.99
CA THR A 41 6.82 13.88 -2.65
C THR A 41 7.30 12.79 -1.70
N LEU A 42 6.51 12.43 -0.69
CA LEU A 42 6.83 11.34 0.23
C LEU A 42 7.02 10.02 -0.53
N LEU A 43 6.10 9.66 -1.43
CA LEU A 43 6.20 8.45 -2.24
C LEU A 43 7.48 8.39 -3.07
N LYS A 44 7.91 9.52 -3.65
CA LYS A 44 9.16 9.61 -4.41
C LYS A 44 10.43 9.41 -3.57
N THR A 45 10.34 9.65 -2.26
CA THR A 45 11.45 9.46 -1.32
C THR A 45 11.50 8.07 -0.68
N MET A 46 10.46 7.25 -0.84
CA MET A 46 10.41 5.90 -0.29
C MET A 46 11.30 4.95 -1.10
N ASP A 47 12.09 4.14 -0.40
CA ASP A 47 12.77 3.01 -1.03
C ASP A 47 11.76 1.86 -1.25
N VAL A 48 11.51 1.55 -2.52
CA VAL A 48 10.59 0.48 -2.91
C VAL A 48 11.04 -0.87 -2.36
N ASN A 49 12.35 -1.10 -2.23
CA ASN A 49 12.89 -2.35 -1.70
C ASN A 49 12.55 -2.52 -0.21
N ASP A 50 12.63 -1.44 0.57
CA ASP A 50 12.25 -1.46 1.98
C ASP A 50 10.74 -1.69 2.13
N PHE A 51 9.92 -1.09 1.27
CA PHE A 51 8.48 -1.32 1.24
C PHE A 51 8.14 -2.78 0.93
N VAL A 52 8.78 -3.38 -0.08
CA VAL A 52 8.60 -4.79 -0.44
C VAL A 52 9.05 -5.71 0.70
N ALA A 53 10.23 -5.46 1.28
CA ALA A 53 10.75 -6.26 2.39
C ALA A 53 9.85 -6.17 3.63
N PHE A 54 9.22 -5.02 3.87
CA PHE A 54 8.22 -4.87 4.93
C PHE A 54 6.96 -5.70 4.63
N LYS A 55 6.42 -5.62 3.41
CA LYS A 55 5.26 -6.40 2.97
C LYS A 55 5.49 -7.90 3.14
N GLU A 56 6.63 -8.42 2.67
CA GLU A 56 6.97 -9.85 2.81
C GLU A 56 7.03 -10.30 4.27
N LYS A 57 7.63 -9.48 5.15
CA LYS A 57 7.65 -9.75 6.59
C LYS A 57 6.24 -9.76 7.18
N LEU A 58 5.38 -8.84 6.75
CA LEU A 58 4.00 -8.76 7.18
C LEU A 58 3.21 -10.00 6.74
N ASP A 59 3.36 -10.44 5.50
CA ASP A 59 2.72 -11.65 4.96
C ASP A 59 3.15 -12.92 5.72
N VAL A 60 4.45 -13.06 6.00
CA VAL A 60 4.98 -14.17 6.80
C VAL A 60 4.42 -14.17 8.21
N ASN A 61 4.22 -13.00 8.81
CA ASN A 61 3.65 -12.88 10.15
C ASN A 61 2.13 -13.10 10.16
N MET A 62 1.42 -12.64 9.13
CA MET A 62 -0.02 -12.88 8.94
C MET A 62 -0.32 -14.36 8.73
N ALA A 63 0.50 -15.08 7.96
CA ALA A 63 0.38 -16.52 7.77
C ALA A 63 0.59 -17.34 9.06
N LYS A 64 1.30 -16.78 10.04
CA LYS A 64 1.50 -17.40 11.37
C LYS A 64 0.35 -17.11 12.33
N LEU A 65 -0.50 -16.13 12.04
CA LEU A 65 -1.68 -15.86 12.83
C LEU A 65 -2.79 -16.84 12.42
N PRO A 66 -3.49 -17.48 13.37
CA PRO A 66 -4.68 -18.26 13.06
C PRO A 66 -5.80 -17.28 12.71
N ILE A 67 -5.85 -16.82 11.46
CA ILE A 67 -6.92 -15.92 11.02
C ILE A 67 -8.20 -16.74 10.88
N ILE A 68 -9.07 -16.63 11.88
CA ILE A 68 -10.47 -17.02 11.81
C ILE A 68 -11.11 -16.20 10.67
N PRO A 69 -11.79 -16.82 9.70
CA PRO A 69 -12.46 -16.09 8.62
C PRO A 69 -13.69 -15.37 9.18
N ILE A 70 -13.53 -14.14 9.68
CA ILE A 70 -14.65 -13.31 10.17
C ILE A 70 -15.20 -12.37 9.08
N PHE A 71 -14.59 -12.31 7.89
CA PHE A 71 -15.01 -11.36 6.84
C PHE A 71 -15.87 -11.94 5.71
N CYS A 72 -16.60 -13.04 5.93
CA CYS A 72 -17.57 -13.56 4.95
C CYS A 72 -19.04 -13.54 5.38
N ALA A 73 -19.39 -12.90 6.51
CA ALA A 73 -20.78 -12.86 6.99
C ALA A 73 -21.27 -11.43 7.27
N ALA A 74 -21.48 -10.66 6.20
CA ALA A 74 -22.41 -9.52 6.19
C ALA A 74 -22.80 -9.24 4.73
N TYR A 75 -23.58 -10.17 4.16
CA TYR A 75 -24.45 -9.92 3.00
C TYR A 75 -25.79 -9.40 3.51
#